data_AF-A0A1H4KEI1-F1
#
_entry.id   AF-A0A1H4KEI1-F1
#
_cell.length_a   1.000
_cell.length_b   1.000
_cell.length_c   1.000
_cell.angle_alpha   90.00
_cell.angle_beta   90.00
_cell.angle_gamma   90.00
#
_symmetry.space_group_name_H-M   'P 1'
#
loop_
_entity.id
_entity.type
_entity.pdbx_description
1 polymer ?
#
loop_
_entity_poly.entity_id
_entity_poly.type
_entity_poly.pdbx_seq_one_letter_code
_entity_poly.pdbx_strand_id
1 'polypeptide(L)'
;MAKTYKAVKISKGSSGWGGPLVIEPTAQRNKVVSVTGGGIHPVAQRIADMTGAEAVDGFKSPPIESEMAVVVVDCGGTARCGVYPRKRIPTVNLTPVGQAGPLAQFITEDIYVSGITPESIEMADGSEAATVAGGAASAGDAAEQATASAAAPAPSSEGGLVGLISSVGRVMGRVVGIFFNAGRRTIDQVVRNVLPFMAFVTMLIGLILYTGIGDVLAQPMGPLANNIIGLLIISAICGLPFLSPILGPGAVIAQVIGVAIIGPQIANGTISPAMALPALFAYNTQVGCDFVPVGLALGEAKPKTIEIGVPAVLISRQIMGPVSVALAWAVSLVVL
;
A
#
# COMPACT_ATOMS: atom_id res chain seq x y z
N MET A 1 -12.87 1.66 42.68
CA MET A 1 -11.59 0.91 42.73
C MET A 1 -10.75 1.38 41.55
N ALA A 2 -9.55 1.90 41.77
CA ALA A 2 -8.66 2.27 40.67
C ALA A 2 -8.27 0.99 39.91
N LYS A 3 -8.50 0.94 38.58
CA LYS A 3 -8.02 -0.17 37.75
C LYS A 3 -6.50 -0.16 37.79
N THR A 4 -5.88 -1.22 38.31
CA THR A 4 -4.42 -1.39 38.29
C THR A 4 -4.05 -1.96 36.93
N TYR A 5 -3.30 -1.19 36.14
CA TYR A 5 -2.77 -1.64 34.84
C TYR A 5 -1.42 -2.33 35.03
N LYS A 6 -1.12 -3.28 34.15
CA LYS A 6 0.15 -4.01 34.11
C LYS A 6 0.81 -3.85 32.74
N ALA A 7 2.13 -3.88 32.71
CA ALA A 7 2.90 -3.82 31.47
C ALA A 7 3.08 -5.23 30.86
N VAL A 8 2.99 -5.33 29.53
CA VAL A 8 3.30 -6.55 28.77
C VAL A 8 4.37 -6.28 27.74
N LYS A 9 5.25 -7.26 27.53
CA LYS A 9 6.25 -7.26 26.47
C LYS A 9 5.74 -8.09 25.29
N ILE A 10 5.85 -7.55 24.10
CA ILE A 10 5.40 -8.18 22.85
C ILE A 10 6.60 -8.26 21.92
N SER A 11 7.09 -9.47 21.70
CA SER A 11 8.26 -9.75 20.86
C SER A 11 7.82 -10.25 19.49
N LYS A 12 8.59 -9.94 18.43
CA LYS A 12 8.28 -10.40 17.07
C LYS A 12 8.18 -11.92 16.97
N GLY A 13 7.30 -12.40 16.09
CA GLY A 13 7.26 -13.83 15.74
C GLY A 13 8.49 -14.28 14.95
N SER A 14 8.58 -15.58 14.67
CA SER A 14 9.73 -16.20 13.98
C SER A 14 10.07 -15.59 12.62
N SER A 15 9.07 -15.10 11.89
CA SER A 15 9.19 -14.38 10.61
C SER A 15 8.84 -12.88 10.72
N GLY A 16 8.61 -12.41 11.96
CA GLY A 16 8.21 -11.04 12.25
C GLY A 16 9.34 -10.02 12.17
N TRP A 17 8.98 -8.75 12.27
CA TRP A 17 9.89 -7.61 12.18
C TRP A 17 9.58 -6.57 13.26
N GLY A 18 10.58 -5.80 13.70
CA GLY A 18 10.45 -4.77 14.72
C GLY A 18 10.37 -5.31 16.16
N GLY A 19 9.95 -4.44 17.09
CA GLY A 19 9.87 -4.74 18.52
C GLY A 19 11.21 -5.12 19.17
N PRO A 20 11.18 -5.56 20.44
CA PRO A 20 9.99 -5.77 21.26
C PRO A 20 9.30 -4.47 21.67
N LEU A 21 7.97 -4.50 21.82
CA LEU A 21 7.20 -3.38 22.36
C LEU A 21 6.76 -3.69 23.78
N VAL A 22 6.89 -2.73 24.69
CA VAL A 22 6.41 -2.82 26.06
C VAL A 22 5.16 -1.97 26.19
N ILE A 23 3.99 -2.59 26.30
CA ILE A 23 2.72 -1.87 26.39
C ILE A 23 2.29 -1.77 27.84
N GLU A 24 2.27 -0.55 28.37
CA GLU A 24 1.75 -0.23 29.71
C GLU A 24 0.56 0.72 29.60
N PRO A 25 -0.67 0.21 29.69
CA PRO A 25 -1.87 1.04 29.65
C PRO A 25 -1.99 1.96 30.86
N THR A 26 -2.67 3.09 30.68
CA THR A 26 -2.95 4.07 31.74
C THR A 26 -4.46 4.34 31.82
N ALA A 27 -4.92 5.04 32.87
CA ALA A 27 -6.33 5.40 32.99
C ALA A 27 -6.88 6.19 31.79
N GLN A 28 -6.02 6.98 31.14
CA GLN A 28 -6.36 7.74 29.93
C GLN A 28 -6.22 6.89 28.68
N ARG A 29 -5.23 5.98 28.64
CA ARG A 29 -4.91 5.12 27.50
C ARG A 29 -5.10 3.65 27.85
N ASN A 30 -6.36 3.22 27.91
CA ASN A 30 -6.71 1.88 28.36
C ASN A 30 -7.35 1.03 27.27
N LYS A 31 -7.36 1.46 26.01
CA LYS A 31 -8.00 0.72 24.92
C LYS A 31 -6.98 -0.08 24.10
N VAL A 32 -7.19 -1.39 24.00
CA VAL A 32 -6.50 -2.26 23.05
C VAL A 32 -7.42 -2.42 21.84
N VAL A 33 -7.05 -1.83 20.71
CA VAL A 33 -7.95 -1.75 19.55
C VAL A 33 -7.67 -2.90 18.60
N SER A 34 -8.67 -3.73 18.33
CA SER A 34 -8.60 -4.82 17.34
C SER A 34 -9.10 -4.31 15.99
N VAL A 35 -8.24 -4.33 14.97
CA VAL A 35 -8.53 -3.92 13.59
C VAL A 35 -8.18 -5.07 12.66
N THR A 36 -8.92 -6.17 12.80
CA THR A 36 -8.62 -7.49 12.18
C THR A 36 -9.81 -8.07 11.41
N GLY A 37 -10.54 -7.24 10.66
CA GLY A 37 -11.72 -7.69 9.89
C GLY A 37 -13.03 -7.80 10.68
N GLY A 38 -13.07 -7.35 11.94
CA GLY A 38 -14.26 -7.32 12.81
C GLY A 38 -14.17 -8.28 13.99
N GLY A 39 -14.79 -7.92 15.11
CA GLY A 39 -14.64 -8.61 16.38
C GLY A 39 -13.31 -8.33 17.07
N ILE A 40 -13.10 -8.95 18.23
CA ILE A 40 -11.87 -8.83 19.02
C ILE A 40 -10.99 -10.06 18.75
N HIS A 41 -9.83 -9.84 18.14
CA HIS A 41 -8.87 -10.91 17.87
C HIS A 41 -8.29 -11.50 19.17
N PRO A 42 -8.00 -12.81 19.26
CA PRO A 42 -7.42 -13.42 20.46
C PRO A 42 -6.15 -12.74 20.98
N VAL A 43 -5.31 -12.22 20.08
CA VAL A 43 -4.11 -11.42 20.46
C VAL A 43 -4.50 -10.12 21.16
N ALA A 44 -5.50 -9.39 20.65
CA ALA A 44 -5.99 -8.17 21.29
C ALA A 44 -6.63 -8.47 22.65
N GLN A 45 -7.43 -9.53 22.73
CA GLN A 45 -8.04 -9.98 23.99
C GLN A 45 -6.96 -10.37 25.00
N ARG A 46 -5.95 -11.12 24.58
CA ARG A 46 -4.85 -11.56 25.45
C ARG A 46 -4.07 -10.38 26.03
N ILE A 47 -3.76 -9.36 25.22
CA ILE A 47 -3.11 -8.13 25.69
C ILE A 47 -3.99 -7.43 26.72
N ALA A 48 -5.30 -7.30 26.46
CA ALA A 48 -6.24 -6.67 27.38
C ALA A 48 -6.34 -7.42 28.73
N ASP A 49 -6.46 -8.76 28.69
CA ASP A 49 -6.55 -9.60 29.87
C ASP A 49 -5.28 -9.52 30.74
N MET A 50 -4.09 -9.48 30.10
CA MET A 50 -2.82 -9.41 30.82
C MET A 50 -2.54 -8.01 31.39
N THR A 51 -2.91 -6.96 30.67
CA THR A 51 -2.64 -5.57 31.06
C THR A 51 -3.73 -4.95 31.94
N GLY A 52 -4.93 -5.53 31.99
CA GLY A 52 -6.12 -4.93 32.61
C GLY A 52 -6.78 -3.84 31.77
N ALA A 53 -6.37 -3.69 30.50
CA ALA A 53 -6.98 -2.80 29.52
C ALA A 53 -8.32 -3.35 29.00
N GLU A 54 -9.03 -2.53 28.23
CA GLU A 54 -10.27 -2.91 27.58
C GLU A 54 -10.02 -3.17 26.10
N ALA A 55 -10.31 -4.38 25.63
CA ALA A 55 -10.27 -4.71 24.22
C ALA A 55 -11.51 -4.14 23.52
N VAL A 56 -11.31 -3.41 22.43
CA VAL A 56 -12.39 -2.81 21.64
C VAL A 56 -12.25 -3.15 20.16
N ASP A 57 -13.38 -3.37 19.51
CA ASP A 57 -13.44 -3.57 18.06
C ASP A 57 -13.36 -2.21 17.35
N GLY A 58 -12.23 -1.96 16.68
CA GLY A 58 -11.98 -0.72 15.96
C GLY A 58 -12.84 -0.50 14.72
N PHE A 59 -13.54 -1.53 14.22
CA PHE A 59 -14.49 -1.39 13.12
C PHE A 59 -15.88 -0.99 13.60
N LYS A 60 -16.30 -1.46 14.78
CA LYS A 60 -17.65 -1.19 15.31
C LYS A 60 -17.72 0.12 16.10
N SER A 61 -16.72 0.38 16.94
CA SER A 61 -16.67 1.55 17.81
C SER A 61 -15.22 2.05 17.94
N PRO A 62 -14.68 2.78 16.95
CA PRO A 62 -13.32 3.28 17.00
C PRO A 62 -13.16 4.29 18.15
N PRO A 63 -12.29 4.03 19.15
CA PRO A 63 -12.05 4.99 20.24
C PRO A 63 -11.25 6.20 19.71
N ILE A 64 -11.17 7.25 20.54
CA ILE A 64 -10.35 8.41 20.22
C ILE A 64 -8.87 8.01 20.32
N GLU A 65 -8.02 8.55 19.46
CA GLU A 65 -6.58 8.21 19.38
C GLU A 65 -5.86 8.38 20.72
N SER A 66 -6.25 9.37 21.51
CA SER A 66 -5.72 9.64 22.86
C SER A 66 -6.08 8.57 23.89
N GLU A 67 -6.99 7.64 23.59
CA GLU A 67 -7.41 6.54 24.48
C GLU A 67 -6.75 5.20 24.12
N MET A 68 -6.11 5.11 22.95
CA MET A 68 -5.53 3.88 22.44
C MET A 68 -4.18 3.59 23.11
N ALA A 69 -4.05 2.46 23.78
CA ALA A 69 -2.77 1.97 24.30
C ALA A 69 -1.95 1.30 23.19
N VAL A 70 -2.59 0.44 22.41
CA VAL A 70 -1.99 -0.33 21.31
C VAL A 70 -3.08 -0.71 20.31
N VAL A 71 -2.69 -0.84 19.04
CA VAL A 71 -3.58 -1.29 17.96
C VAL A 71 -3.08 -2.61 17.38
N VAL A 72 -3.95 -3.61 17.32
CA VAL A 72 -3.69 -4.92 16.71
C VAL A 72 -4.27 -4.93 15.30
N VAL A 73 -3.46 -5.22 14.29
CA VAL A 73 -3.84 -5.20 12.87
C VAL A 73 -3.51 -6.52 12.18
N ASP A 74 -4.18 -6.81 11.07
CA ASP A 74 -3.98 -7.97 10.20
C ASP A 74 -3.55 -7.56 8.78
N CYS A 75 -2.42 -6.87 8.67
CA CYS A 75 -2.07 -6.18 7.44
C CYS A 75 -0.89 -6.82 6.70
N GLY A 76 -1.14 -7.27 5.47
CA GLY A 76 -0.12 -7.81 4.56
C GLY A 76 0.84 -6.79 3.93
N GLY A 77 1.10 -5.65 4.58
CA GLY A 77 2.02 -4.62 4.05
C GLY A 77 1.36 -3.51 3.24
N THR A 78 0.09 -3.22 3.52
CA THR A 78 -0.64 -2.10 2.92
C THR A 78 -0.75 -0.93 3.91
N ALA A 79 -1.78 -0.08 3.82
CA ALA A 79 -1.85 1.16 4.60
C ALA A 79 -1.92 0.93 6.13
N ARG A 80 -2.63 -0.12 6.61
CA ARG A 80 -2.84 -0.33 8.06
C ARG A 80 -1.53 -0.54 8.83
N CYS A 81 -0.49 -1.08 8.20
CA CYS A 81 0.84 -1.22 8.80
C CYS A 81 1.45 0.13 9.21
N GLY A 82 1.13 1.22 8.51
CA GLY A 82 1.76 2.52 8.73
C GLY A 82 0.84 3.65 9.19
N VAL A 83 -0.50 3.49 9.16
CA VAL A 83 -1.45 4.54 9.60
C VAL A 83 -1.32 4.85 11.09
N TYR A 84 -1.23 3.82 11.94
CA TYR A 84 -1.10 3.99 13.40
C TYR A 84 0.33 4.37 13.83
N PRO A 85 1.40 3.78 13.25
CA PRO A 85 2.76 4.25 13.51
C PRO A 85 3.02 5.70 13.10
N ARG A 86 2.39 6.17 12.01
CA ARG A 86 2.43 7.59 11.60
C ARG A 86 1.89 8.52 12.69
N LYS A 87 0.91 8.06 13.45
CA LYS A 87 0.32 8.77 14.61
C LYS A 87 1.04 8.46 15.92
N ARG A 88 2.17 7.74 15.86
CA ARG A 88 2.98 7.30 17.01
C ARG A 88 2.17 6.45 18.00
N ILE A 89 1.27 5.61 17.51
CA ILE A 89 0.50 4.64 18.31
C ILE A 89 1.13 3.25 18.14
N PRO A 90 1.51 2.55 19.23
CA PRO A 90 2.06 1.19 19.17
C PRO A 90 1.18 0.27 18.35
N THR A 91 1.79 -0.42 17.41
CA THR A 91 1.08 -1.24 16.43
C THR A 91 1.64 -2.66 16.43
N VAL A 92 0.74 -3.60 16.64
CA VAL A 92 1.01 -5.04 16.68
C VAL A 92 0.38 -5.67 15.44
N ASN A 93 1.18 -6.17 14.51
CA ASN A 93 0.67 -6.82 13.31
C ASN A 93 0.71 -8.34 13.46
N LEU A 94 -0.40 -8.99 13.13
CA LEU A 94 -0.51 -10.45 13.11
C LEU A 94 0.27 -11.05 11.94
N THR A 95 0.32 -10.35 10.80
CA THR A 95 1.03 -10.80 9.61
C THR A 95 2.53 -10.47 9.73
N PRO A 96 3.45 -11.39 9.37
CA PRO A 96 4.90 -11.17 9.45
C PRO A 96 5.39 -10.23 8.35
N VAL A 97 5.14 -8.94 8.52
CA VAL A 97 5.49 -7.89 7.55
C VAL A 97 6.25 -6.77 8.24
N GLY A 98 7.40 -6.39 7.69
CA GLY A 98 8.22 -5.26 8.15
C GLY A 98 7.85 -3.93 7.49
N GLN A 99 8.87 -3.14 7.15
CA GLN A 99 8.74 -1.87 6.44
C GLN A 99 8.21 -2.09 5.01
N ALA A 100 6.88 -2.09 4.87
CA ALA A 100 6.20 -2.31 3.61
C ALA A 100 5.03 -1.34 3.43
N GLY A 101 4.68 -1.10 2.16
CA GLY A 101 3.56 -0.25 1.78
C GLY A 101 3.89 1.25 1.76
N PRO A 102 2.89 2.08 1.43
CA PRO A 102 3.08 3.50 1.13
C PRO A 102 3.46 4.36 2.36
N LEU A 103 3.29 3.82 3.56
CA LEU A 103 3.60 4.46 4.84
C LEU A 103 4.80 3.79 5.55
N ALA A 104 5.61 3.00 4.83
CA ALA A 104 6.74 2.24 5.37
C ALA A 104 7.73 3.07 6.21
N GLN A 105 7.92 4.35 5.85
CA GLN A 105 8.78 5.29 6.57
C GLN A 105 8.40 5.54 8.04
N PHE A 106 7.15 5.25 8.43
CA PHE A 106 6.67 5.41 9.80
C PHE A 106 6.71 4.09 10.58
N ILE A 107 7.01 2.97 9.91
CA ILE A 107 7.12 1.65 10.51
C ILE A 107 8.54 1.52 11.08
N THR A 108 8.70 1.82 12.36
CA THR A 108 9.97 1.78 13.06
C THR A 108 9.94 0.76 14.19
N GLU A 109 11.11 0.21 14.55
CA GLU A 109 11.20 -0.90 15.53
C GLU A 109 10.70 -0.50 16.92
N ASP A 110 10.75 0.80 17.25
CA ASP A 110 10.30 1.35 18.54
C ASP A 110 8.77 1.45 18.67
N ILE A 111 8.01 1.34 17.58
CA ILE A 111 6.55 1.55 17.60
C ILE A 111 5.76 0.43 16.91
N TYR A 112 6.45 -0.48 16.23
CA TYR A 112 5.82 -1.51 15.43
C TYR A 112 6.49 -2.86 15.62
N VAL A 113 5.67 -3.91 15.78
CA VAL A 113 6.10 -5.30 15.84
C VAL A 113 5.15 -6.18 15.03
N SER A 114 5.67 -7.19 14.34
CA SER A 114 4.87 -8.04 13.45
C SER A 114 5.08 -9.55 13.62
N GLY A 115 4.19 -10.33 12.99
CA GLY A 115 4.17 -11.79 13.08
C GLY A 115 3.70 -12.30 14.44
N ILE A 116 2.87 -11.53 15.15
CA ILE A 116 2.52 -11.81 16.55
C ILE A 116 1.48 -12.92 16.67
N THR A 117 1.79 -13.91 17.50
CA THR A 117 0.85 -14.93 17.97
C THR A 117 0.54 -14.70 19.46
N PRO A 118 -0.50 -15.35 20.03
CA PRO A 118 -0.80 -15.25 21.46
C PRO A 118 0.37 -15.66 22.38
N GLU A 119 1.28 -16.50 21.88
CA GLU A 119 2.48 -16.98 22.59
C GLU A 119 3.60 -15.93 22.62
N SER A 120 3.55 -14.92 21.76
CA SER A 120 4.57 -13.86 21.68
C SER A 120 4.39 -12.75 22.72
N ILE A 121 3.41 -12.88 23.62
CA ILE A 121 3.03 -11.89 24.64
C ILE A 121 3.42 -12.42 26.02
N GLU A 122 4.30 -11.69 26.69
CA GLU A 122 4.80 -12.01 28.02
C GLU A 122 4.55 -10.84 28.98
N MET A 123 4.54 -11.10 30.30
CA MET A 123 4.51 -10.01 31.27
C MET A 123 5.83 -9.24 31.20
N ALA A 124 5.80 -7.92 31.32
CA ALA A 124 7.02 -7.15 31.35
C ALA A 124 7.69 -7.27 32.73
N ASP A 125 8.97 -7.63 32.76
CA ASP A 125 9.74 -7.82 34.00
C ASP A 125 10.24 -6.50 34.62
N GLY A 126 9.80 -5.35 34.10
CA GLY A 126 10.18 -4.01 34.57
C GLY A 126 11.60 -3.56 34.18
N SER A 127 12.32 -4.36 33.40
CA SER A 127 13.69 -4.06 32.94
C SER A 127 13.74 -3.14 31.70
N GLU A 128 12.67 -3.10 30.90
CA GLU A 128 12.57 -2.32 29.66
C GLU A 128 11.55 -1.18 29.83
N ALA A 129 11.88 0.00 29.32
CA ALA A 129 11.00 1.17 29.40
C ALA A 129 9.72 0.95 28.58
N ALA A 130 8.58 1.37 29.13
CA ALA A 130 7.30 1.29 28.43
C ALA A 130 7.36 2.05 27.09
N THR A 131 6.87 1.40 26.03
CA THR A 131 6.65 2.01 24.72
C THR A 131 5.48 2.99 24.82
N VAL A 132 5.79 4.25 25.14
CA VAL A 132 4.79 5.30 25.30
C VAL A 132 4.41 5.89 23.95
N ALA A 133 3.14 5.83 23.60
CA ALA A 133 2.64 6.67 22.52
C ALA A 133 2.66 8.15 22.92
N GLY A 134 3.30 8.98 22.11
CA GLY A 134 3.37 10.43 22.32
C GLY A 134 4.44 10.92 23.30
N GLY A 135 5.30 10.06 23.85
CA GLY A 135 6.44 10.46 24.67
C GLY A 135 7.77 10.25 23.94
N ALA A 136 8.60 11.29 23.86
CA ALA A 136 9.99 11.18 23.43
C ALA A 136 10.89 10.93 24.65
N ALA A 137 11.74 9.90 24.58
CA ALA A 137 13.16 9.96 24.94
C ALA A 137 13.90 8.62 24.64
N SER A 138 14.81 8.72 23.67
CA SER A 138 16.15 8.10 23.65
C SER A 138 16.31 6.57 23.52
N ALA A 139 16.43 6.12 22.27
CA ALA A 139 17.47 5.16 21.87
C ALA A 139 18.22 5.75 20.68
N GLY A 140 19.55 5.83 20.81
CA GLY A 140 20.46 6.38 19.80
C GLY A 140 20.52 5.53 18.54
N ASP A 141 21.07 6.17 17.50
CA ASP A 141 21.45 5.62 16.20
C ASP A 141 20.34 5.28 15.19
N ALA A 142 19.48 6.26 14.90
CA ALA A 142 18.93 6.46 13.55
C ALA A 142 18.47 7.91 13.28
N ALA A 143 18.99 8.89 14.02
CA ALA A 143 18.55 10.28 13.94
C ALA A 143 19.60 11.16 13.26
N GLU A 144 19.69 11.06 11.94
CA GLU A 144 20.18 12.18 11.11
C GLU A 144 19.13 12.57 10.07
N GLN A 145 17.86 12.67 10.48
CA GLN A 145 16.83 13.35 9.68
C GLN A 145 15.54 13.69 10.45
N ALA A 146 15.65 14.14 11.70
CA ALA A 146 14.57 14.89 12.33
C ALA A 146 15.10 15.65 13.54
N THR A 147 15.39 16.94 13.38
CA THR A 147 15.05 17.96 14.38
C THR A 147 15.41 19.35 13.86
N ALA A 148 14.39 20.19 13.71
CA ALA A 148 14.50 21.60 14.05
C ALA A 148 13.09 22.12 14.35
N SER A 149 12.50 21.62 15.44
CA SER A 149 11.40 22.29 16.15
C SER A 149 11.22 21.67 17.55
N ALA A 150 12.01 22.13 18.51
CA ALA A 150 11.59 22.42 19.88
C ALA A 150 12.73 23.16 20.58
N ALA A 151 12.39 24.19 21.34
CA ALA A 151 13.25 25.26 21.82
C ALA A 151 14.28 24.85 22.89
N ALA A 152 15.47 25.45 22.83
CA ALA A 152 16.33 25.78 23.97
C ALA A 152 17.27 26.95 23.58
N PRO A 153 17.89 27.61 24.57
CA PRO A 153 17.66 29.01 24.95
C PRO A 153 18.16 30.04 23.93
N ALA A 154 17.58 31.24 23.94
CA ALA A 154 18.02 32.36 23.10
C ALA A 154 19.50 32.71 23.34
N PRO A 155 20.37 32.72 22.31
CA PRO A 155 21.51 33.60 22.27
C PRO A 155 21.06 34.92 21.63
N SER A 156 21.17 35.99 22.42
CA SER A 156 21.47 37.36 22.02
C SER A 156 21.33 37.70 20.53
N SER A 157 20.33 38.53 20.22
CA SER A 157 20.37 39.60 19.22
C SER A 157 21.68 39.73 18.42
N GLU A 158 21.79 39.01 17.30
CA GLU A 158 22.77 39.31 16.25
C GLU A 158 22.04 39.67 14.95
N GLY A 159 22.16 40.96 14.59
CA GLY A 159 21.95 41.64 13.31
C GLY A 159 21.05 41.00 12.24
N GLY A 160 20.04 41.77 11.80
CA GLY A 160 19.03 41.40 10.81
C GLY A 160 19.51 40.89 9.43
N LEU A 161 20.79 41.00 9.08
CA LEU A 161 21.37 40.37 7.88
C LEU A 161 21.82 38.91 8.11
N VAL A 162 22.40 38.60 9.28
CA VAL A 162 22.90 37.25 9.62
C VAL A 162 21.73 36.30 9.93
N GLY A 163 20.68 36.81 10.58
CA GLY A 163 19.42 36.07 10.77
C GLY A 163 18.69 35.73 9.46
N LEU A 164 18.79 36.61 8.45
CA LEU A 164 18.12 36.40 7.15
C LEU A 164 18.90 35.40 6.28
N ILE A 165 20.23 35.48 6.27
CA ILE A 165 21.11 34.52 5.59
C ILE A 165 20.97 33.10 6.20
N SER A 166 20.94 33.00 7.53
CA SER A 166 20.76 31.70 8.20
C SER A 166 19.35 31.11 7.99
N SER A 167 18.32 31.96 7.91
CA SER A 167 16.95 31.53 7.58
C SER A 167 16.85 31.02 6.14
N VAL A 168 17.43 31.74 5.16
CA VAL A 168 17.48 31.32 3.75
C VAL A 168 18.25 30.00 3.59
N GLY A 169 19.39 29.85 4.26
CA GLY A 169 20.17 28.60 4.26
C GLY A 169 19.38 27.41 4.81
N ARG A 170 18.59 27.60 5.87
CA ARG A 170 17.75 26.55 6.46
C ARG A 170 16.59 26.15 5.55
N VAL A 171 15.97 27.10 4.86
CA VAL A 171 14.91 26.84 3.87
C VAL A 171 15.49 26.12 2.65
N MET A 172 16.62 26.59 2.13
CA MET A 172 17.29 25.96 0.98
C MET A 172 17.71 24.52 1.31
N GLY A 173 18.28 24.28 2.50
CA GLY A 173 18.62 22.93 2.96
C GLY A 173 17.41 22.01 3.10
N ARG A 174 16.26 22.53 3.57
CA ARG A 174 15.01 21.76 3.65
C ARG A 174 14.49 21.38 2.26
N VAL A 175 14.51 22.30 1.30
CA VAL A 175 14.07 22.03 -0.07
C VAL A 175 14.99 21.00 -0.74
N VAL A 176 16.31 21.19 -0.65
CA VAL A 176 17.30 20.25 -1.21
C VAL A 176 17.14 18.86 -0.58
N GLY A 177 16.94 18.78 0.73
CA GLY A 177 16.68 17.52 1.44
C GLY A 177 15.42 16.80 0.96
N ILE A 178 14.33 17.53 0.69
CA ILE A 178 13.10 16.94 0.13
C ILE A 178 13.38 16.34 -1.26
N PHE A 179 14.01 17.09 -2.16
CA PHE A 179 14.32 16.61 -3.51
C PHE A 179 15.27 15.41 -3.50
N PHE A 180 16.31 15.44 -2.65
CA PHE A 180 17.28 14.34 -2.58
C PHE A 180 16.66 13.06 -2.00
N ASN A 181 15.83 13.20 -0.97
CA ASN A 181 15.09 12.05 -0.40
C ASN A 181 14.02 11.53 -1.35
N ALA A 182 13.31 12.40 -2.06
CA ALA A 182 12.36 11.99 -3.10
C ALA A 182 13.10 11.20 -4.20
N GLY A 183 14.25 11.71 -4.66
CA GLY A 183 15.10 11.02 -5.63
C GLY A 183 15.54 9.64 -5.16
N ARG A 184 16.09 9.52 -3.95
CA ARG A 184 16.48 8.21 -3.37
C ARG A 184 15.31 7.24 -3.31
N ARG A 185 14.13 7.71 -2.85
CA ARG A 185 12.92 6.88 -2.78
C ARG A 185 12.45 6.42 -4.15
N THR A 186 12.52 7.29 -5.16
CA THR A 186 12.21 6.91 -6.54
C THR A 186 13.16 5.84 -7.05
N ILE A 187 14.48 5.99 -6.83
CA ILE A 187 15.46 4.97 -7.22
C ILE A 187 15.18 3.64 -6.52
N ASP A 188 14.93 3.67 -5.21
CA ASP A 188 14.62 2.45 -4.45
C ASP A 188 13.35 1.76 -4.96
N GLN A 189 12.30 2.53 -5.26
CA GLN A 189 11.05 2.01 -5.84
C GLN A 189 11.28 1.39 -7.22
N VAL A 190 12.09 2.02 -8.07
CA VAL A 190 12.40 1.50 -9.40
C VAL A 190 13.19 0.20 -9.29
N VAL A 191 14.23 0.17 -8.46
CA VAL A 191 15.13 -0.98 -8.34
C VAL A 191 14.45 -2.17 -7.66
N ARG A 192 13.69 -1.93 -6.60
CA ARG A 192 13.09 -3.02 -5.81
C ARG A 192 11.77 -3.54 -6.36
N ASN A 193 11.01 -2.70 -7.07
CA ASN A 193 9.66 -3.06 -7.48
C ASN A 193 9.46 -3.02 -9.01
N VAL A 194 9.88 -1.95 -9.69
CA VAL A 194 9.62 -1.80 -11.14
C VAL A 194 10.48 -2.73 -11.99
N LEU A 195 11.80 -2.73 -11.77
CA LEU A 195 12.73 -3.55 -12.56
C LEU A 195 12.46 -5.06 -12.43
N PRO A 196 12.20 -5.62 -11.23
CA PRO A 196 11.85 -7.04 -11.12
C PRO A 196 10.57 -7.41 -11.87
N PHE A 197 9.53 -6.55 -11.80
CA PHE A 197 8.30 -6.77 -12.55
C PHE A 197 8.53 -6.73 -14.07
N MET A 198 9.28 -5.72 -14.55
CA MET A 198 9.65 -5.64 -15.97
C MET A 198 10.44 -6.87 -16.41
N ALA A 199 11.43 -7.31 -15.65
CA ALA A 199 12.23 -8.49 -15.96
C ALA A 199 11.35 -9.76 -16.05
N PHE A 200 10.40 -9.94 -15.13
CA PHE A 200 9.44 -11.03 -15.17
C PHE A 200 8.57 -10.99 -16.43
N VAL A 201 7.99 -9.83 -16.76
CA VAL A 201 7.16 -9.65 -17.96
C VAL A 201 7.98 -9.89 -19.23
N THR A 202 9.20 -9.36 -19.32
CA THR A 202 10.09 -9.58 -20.46
C THR A 202 10.44 -11.06 -20.63
N MET A 203 10.66 -11.79 -19.53
CA MET A 203 10.88 -13.24 -19.58
C MET A 203 9.66 -13.98 -20.12
N LEU A 204 8.45 -13.66 -19.67
CA LEU A 204 7.21 -14.25 -20.19
C LEU A 204 7.02 -13.96 -21.68
N ILE A 205 7.23 -12.71 -22.11
CA ILE A 205 7.15 -12.33 -23.53
C ILE A 205 8.19 -13.12 -24.33
N GLY A 206 9.43 -13.21 -23.84
CA GLY A 206 10.50 -13.98 -24.47
C GLY A 206 10.13 -15.47 -24.64
N LEU A 207 9.53 -16.08 -23.62
CA LEU A 207 9.04 -17.46 -23.69
C LEU A 207 7.93 -17.59 -24.75
N ILE A 208 6.94 -16.69 -24.76
CA ILE A 208 5.81 -16.72 -25.71
C ILE A 208 6.30 -16.60 -27.15
N LEU A 209 7.25 -15.68 -27.41
CA LEU A 209 7.84 -15.47 -28.72
C LEU A 209 8.72 -16.66 -29.14
N TYR A 210 9.55 -17.19 -28.25
CA TYR A 210 10.42 -18.33 -28.56
C TYR A 210 9.64 -19.62 -28.81
N THR A 211 8.58 -19.87 -28.02
CA THR A 211 7.76 -21.07 -28.15
C THR A 211 6.74 -21.00 -29.28
N GLY A 212 6.47 -19.82 -29.83
CA GLY A 212 5.43 -19.62 -30.84
C GLY A 212 3.99 -19.81 -30.31
N ILE A 213 3.81 -19.95 -28.98
CA ILE A 213 2.49 -20.05 -28.35
C ILE A 213 1.65 -18.81 -28.67
N GLY A 214 2.31 -17.64 -28.78
CA GLY A 214 1.67 -16.39 -29.18
C GLY A 214 0.98 -16.49 -30.53
N ASP A 215 1.59 -17.12 -31.53
CA ASP A 215 1.03 -17.26 -32.87
C ASP A 215 -0.16 -18.23 -32.90
N VAL A 216 -0.10 -19.31 -32.11
CA VAL A 216 -1.19 -20.29 -31.97
C VAL A 216 -2.40 -19.66 -31.28
N LEU A 217 -2.17 -18.87 -30.22
CA LEU A 217 -3.22 -18.11 -29.54
C LEU A 217 -3.72 -16.93 -30.39
N ALA A 218 -2.88 -16.38 -31.27
CA ALA A 218 -3.24 -15.30 -32.19
C ALA A 218 -4.17 -15.75 -33.32
N GLN A 219 -4.12 -16.99 -33.77
CA GLN A 219 -4.95 -17.49 -34.88
C GLN A 219 -6.47 -17.27 -34.66
N PRO A 220 -7.07 -17.61 -33.50
CA PRO A 220 -8.46 -17.25 -33.23
C PRO A 220 -8.64 -15.75 -32.91
N MET A 221 -7.62 -15.07 -32.39
CA MET A 221 -7.69 -13.66 -32.00
C MET A 221 -7.54 -12.68 -33.16
N GLY A 222 -6.86 -13.03 -34.25
CA GLY A 222 -6.64 -12.19 -35.43
C GLY A 222 -7.96 -11.79 -36.11
N PRO A 223 -8.86 -12.74 -36.44
CA PRO A 223 -10.18 -12.43 -36.98
C PRO A 223 -11.05 -11.60 -36.03
N LEU A 224 -10.92 -11.81 -34.72
CA LEU A 224 -11.62 -11.05 -33.70
C LEU A 224 -11.06 -9.62 -33.55
N ALA A 225 -9.75 -9.45 -33.65
CA ALA A 225 -9.09 -8.16 -33.49
C ALA A 225 -9.21 -7.26 -34.73
N ASN A 226 -9.44 -7.84 -35.91
CA ASN A 226 -9.67 -7.11 -37.15
C ASN A 226 -11.15 -6.74 -37.39
N ASN A 227 -12.03 -7.02 -36.43
CA ASN A 227 -13.45 -6.68 -36.48
C ASN A 227 -13.89 -6.00 -35.17
N ILE A 228 -14.64 -4.89 -35.28
CA ILE A 228 -15.16 -4.18 -34.12
C ILE A 228 -15.99 -5.07 -33.18
N ILE A 229 -16.77 -6.01 -33.72
CA ILE A 229 -17.57 -6.94 -32.91
C ILE A 229 -16.65 -7.84 -32.09
N GLY A 230 -15.55 -8.31 -32.68
CA GLY A 230 -14.59 -9.14 -31.96
C GLY A 230 -13.83 -8.35 -30.89
N LEU A 231 -13.52 -7.08 -31.13
CA LEU A 231 -12.93 -6.20 -30.12
C LEU A 231 -13.90 -5.89 -28.96
N LEU A 232 -15.20 -5.76 -29.23
CA LEU A 232 -16.21 -5.61 -28.18
C LEU A 232 -16.30 -6.87 -27.31
N ILE A 233 -16.22 -8.06 -27.93
CA ILE A 233 -16.18 -9.34 -27.20
C ILE A 233 -14.89 -9.44 -26.38
N ILE A 234 -13.74 -9.12 -26.96
CA ILE A 234 -12.45 -9.10 -26.25
C ILE A 234 -12.53 -8.16 -25.05
N SER A 235 -13.12 -6.97 -25.20
CA SER A 235 -13.31 -6.03 -24.10
C SER A 235 -14.22 -6.57 -23.00
N ALA A 236 -15.33 -7.21 -23.38
CA ALA A 236 -16.24 -7.82 -22.42
C ALA A 236 -15.57 -8.96 -21.63
N ILE A 237 -14.71 -9.75 -22.27
CA ILE A 237 -13.92 -10.80 -21.59
C ILE A 237 -12.87 -10.15 -20.70
N CYS A 238 -12.05 -9.25 -21.25
CA CYS A 238 -10.97 -8.58 -20.54
C CYS A 238 -11.47 -7.68 -19.41
N GLY A 239 -12.74 -7.29 -19.39
CA GLY A 239 -13.34 -6.50 -18.31
C GLY A 239 -13.77 -7.33 -17.10
N LEU A 240 -13.83 -8.66 -17.21
CA LEU A 240 -14.46 -9.51 -16.19
C LEU A 240 -13.76 -9.35 -14.83
N PRO A 241 -14.48 -8.93 -13.76
CA PRO A 241 -13.89 -8.57 -12.47
C PRO A 241 -13.02 -9.65 -11.82
N PHE A 242 -13.27 -10.93 -12.13
CA PHE A 242 -12.55 -12.06 -11.57
C PHE A 242 -11.24 -12.40 -12.30
N LEU A 243 -10.99 -11.82 -13.48
CA LEU A 243 -9.73 -12.03 -14.20
C LEU A 243 -8.56 -11.28 -13.56
N SER A 244 -8.79 -10.12 -12.93
CA SER A 244 -7.74 -9.35 -12.22
C SER A 244 -7.09 -10.16 -11.08
N PRO A 245 -7.84 -10.86 -10.20
CA PRO A 245 -7.22 -11.70 -9.18
C PRO A 245 -6.47 -12.94 -9.71
N ILE A 246 -6.89 -13.50 -10.85
CA ILE A 246 -6.37 -14.77 -11.38
C ILE A 246 -5.15 -14.56 -12.28
N LEU A 247 -5.18 -13.53 -13.12
CA LEU A 247 -4.13 -13.25 -14.12
C LEU A 247 -3.00 -12.36 -13.57
N GLY A 248 -3.10 -11.94 -12.30
CA GLY A 248 -2.17 -10.99 -11.70
C GLY A 248 -2.51 -9.53 -12.06
N PRO A 249 -1.59 -8.57 -11.89
CA PRO A 249 -1.85 -7.17 -12.21
C PRO A 249 -2.47 -7.05 -13.61
N GLY A 250 -3.50 -6.23 -13.82
CA GLY A 250 -4.16 -6.01 -15.10
C GLY A 250 -3.20 -5.58 -16.22
N ALA A 251 -1.99 -5.14 -15.86
CA ALA A 251 -0.87 -4.99 -16.78
C ALA A 251 -0.52 -6.30 -17.52
N VAL A 252 -0.64 -7.47 -16.91
CA VAL A 252 -0.32 -8.77 -17.52
C VAL A 252 -1.21 -9.05 -18.74
N ILE A 253 -2.51 -8.79 -18.66
CA ILE A 253 -3.44 -8.95 -19.80
C ILE A 253 -3.01 -8.04 -20.95
N ALA A 254 -2.75 -6.76 -20.65
CA ALA A 254 -2.33 -5.78 -21.65
C ALA A 254 -0.97 -6.14 -22.28
N GLN A 255 -0.04 -6.70 -21.51
CA GLN A 255 1.27 -7.11 -22.01
C GLN A 255 1.18 -8.39 -22.87
N VAL A 256 0.41 -9.39 -22.45
CA VAL A 256 0.28 -10.65 -23.21
C VAL A 256 -0.57 -10.43 -24.46
N ILE A 257 -1.76 -9.83 -24.35
CA ILE A 257 -2.66 -9.66 -25.50
C ILE A 257 -2.20 -8.51 -26.39
N GLY A 258 -1.85 -7.36 -25.80
CA GLY A 258 -1.48 -6.16 -26.56
C GLY A 258 -0.10 -6.27 -27.17
N VAL A 259 0.93 -6.55 -26.37
CA VAL A 259 2.33 -6.50 -26.81
C VAL A 259 2.79 -7.81 -27.45
N ALA A 260 2.36 -8.98 -26.95
CA ALA A 260 2.82 -10.26 -27.49
C ALA A 260 1.95 -10.82 -28.62
N ILE A 261 0.69 -10.38 -28.78
CA ILE A 261 -0.25 -10.91 -29.79
C ILE A 261 -0.68 -9.84 -30.79
N ILE A 262 -1.41 -8.81 -30.37
CA ILE A 262 -2.02 -7.84 -31.30
C ILE A 262 -0.98 -6.93 -31.95
N GLY A 263 0.00 -6.42 -31.19
CA GLY A 263 1.06 -5.55 -31.68
C GLY A 263 1.85 -6.15 -32.86
N PRO A 264 2.41 -7.37 -32.72
CA PRO A 264 3.08 -8.07 -33.82
C PRO A 264 2.19 -8.30 -35.04
N GLN A 265 0.90 -8.58 -34.83
CA GLN A 265 -0.07 -8.79 -35.91
C GLN A 265 -0.49 -7.49 -36.62
N ILE A 266 -0.37 -6.33 -35.96
CA ILE A 266 -0.45 -5.03 -36.64
C ILE A 266 0.85 -4.78 -37.42
N ALA A 267 2.00 -5.05 -36.82
CA ALA A 267 3.31 -4.82 -37.44
C ALA A 267 3.54 -5.68 -38.69
N ASN A 268 3.03 -6.91 -38.72
CA ASN A 268 3.12 -7.82 -39.86
C ASN A 268 2.04 -7.57 -40.94
N GLY A 269 1.11 -6.62 -40.72
CA GLY A 269 0.06 -6.26 -41.66
C GLY A 269 -1.21 -7.14 -41.64
N THR A 270 -1.34 -8.06 -40.70
CA THR A 270 -2.52 -8.93 -40.57
C THR A 270 -3.72 -8.19 -39.98
N ILE A 271 -3.48 -7.25 -39.06
CA ILE A 271 -4.49 -6.36 -38.47
C ILE A 271 -4.27 -4.95 -39.01
N SER A 272 -5.35 -4.29 -39.45
CA SER A 272 -5.27 -2.91 -39.93
C SER A 272 -4.75 -1.98 -38.83
N PRO A 273 -3.81 -1.05 -39.11
CA PRO A 273 -3.37 -0.03 -38.16
C PRO A 273 -4.53 0.80 -37.59
N ALA A 274 -5.63 0.95 -38.32
CA ALA A 274 -6.84 1.62 -37.86
C ALA A 274 -7.44 0.96 -36.60
N MET A 275 -7.25 -0.34 -36.44
CA MET A 275 -7.75 -1.10 -35.31
C MET A 275 -6.87 -0.99 -34.06
N ALA A 276 -5.72 -0.32 -34.13
CA ALA A 276 -4.81 -0.18 -32.99
C ALA A 276 -5.45 0.54 -31.80
N LEU A 277 -6.15 1.65 -32.06
CA LEU A 277 -6.80 2.43 -31.00
C LEU A 277 -7.98 1.67 -30.37
N PRO A 278 -8.93 1.10 -31.15
CA PRO A 278 -9.97 0.21 -30.61
C PRO A 278 -9.41 -0.99 -29.84
N ALA A 279 -8.36 -1.62 -30.37
CA ALA A 279 -7.75 -2.78 -29.74
C ALA A 279 -7.12 -2.43 -28.40
N LEU A 280 -6.44 -1.28 -28.29
CA LEU A 280 -5.89 -0.77 -27.03
C LEU A 280 -6.95 -0.72 -25.93
N PHE A 281 -8.14 -0.16 -26.23
CA PHE A 281 -9.23 -0.13 -25.26
C PHE A 281 -9.83 -1.50 -24.97
N ALA A 282 -9.81 -2.42 -25.94
CA ALA A 282 -10.37 -3.75 -25.78
C ALA A 282 -9.58 -4.58 -24.75
N TYR A 283 -8.28 -4.76 -24.96
CA TYR A 283 -7.46 -5.57 -24.05
C TYR A 283 -7.09 -4.85 -22.74
N ASN A 284 -7.21 -3.52 -22.69
CA ASN A 284 -6.82 -2.72 -21.52
C ASN A 284 -8.03 -2.27 -20.67
N THR A 285 -9.14 -3.01 -20.72
CA THR A 285 -10.38 -2.67 -20.02
C THR A 285 -10.18 -2.57 -18.49
N GLN A 286 -9.26 -3.35 -17.92
CA GLN A 286 -8.95 -3.38 -16.49
C GLN A 286 -7.82 -2.44 -16.06
N VAL A 287 -7.39 -1.50 -16.91
CA VAL A 287 -6.31 -0.58 -16.56
C VAL A 287 -6.62 0.16 -15.25
N GLY A 288 -5.69 0.06 -14.31
CA GLY A 288 -5.80 0.75 -13.02
C GLY A 288 -6.72 0.07 -11.99
N CYS A 289 -7.42 -1.01 -12.33
CA CYS A 289 -8.39 -1.67 -11.45
C CYS A 289 -7.75 -2.23 -10.17
N ASP A 290 -6.55 -2.80 -10.26
CA ASP A 290 -5.86 -3.38 -9.10
C ASP A 290 -5.35 -2.30 -8.12
N PHE A 291 -5.26 -1.06 -8.58
CA PHE A 291 -4.89 0.09 -7.75
C PHE A 291 -6.09 0.69 -7.02
N VAL A 292 -7.32 0.32 -7.36
CA VAL A 292 -8.53 0.87 -6.73
C VAL A 292 -8.59 0.57 -5.23
N PRO A 293 -8.36 -0.67 -4.75
CA PRO A 293 -8.33 -0.95 -3.32
C PRO A 293 -7.23 -0.17 -2.59
N VAL A 294 -6.04 -0.06 -3.22
CA VAL A 294 -4.89 0.66 -2.66
C VAL A 294 -5.16 2.16 -2.61
N GLY A 295 -5.71 2.74 -3.67
CA GLY A 295 -6.04 4.16 -3.76
C GLY A 295 -7.10 4.57 -2.75
N LEU A 296 -8.15 3.76 -2.58
CA LEU A 296 -9.17 4.01 -1.55
C LEU A 296 -8.61 3.88 -0.13
N ALA A 297 -7.73 2.90 0.12
CA ALA A 297 -7.06 2.76 1.41
C ALA A 297 -6.12 3.93 1.71
N LEU A 298 -5.39 4.42 0.71
CA LEU A 298 -4.52 5.59 0.80
C LEU A 298 -5.28 6.90 1.03
N GLY A 299 -6.47 7.02 0.46
CA GLY A 299 -7.39 8.13 0.67
C GLY A 299 -8.12 8.09 2.02
N GLU A 300 -7.73 7.19 2.93
CA GLU A 300 -8.36 6.99 4.24
C GLU A 300 -9.89 6.77 4.13
N ALA A 301 -10.34 6.12 3.05
CA ALA A 301 -11.75 5.87 2.81
C ALA A 301 -12.34 4.95 3.90
N LYS A 302 -13.59 5.22 4.27
CA LYS A 302 -14.32 4.39 5.23
C LYS A 302 -14.36 2.93 4.75
N PRO A 303 -14.29 1.92 5.63
CA PRO A 303 -14.31 0.50 5.22
C PRO A 303 -15.48 0.15 4.29
N LYS A 304 -16.67 0.68 4.60
CA LYS A 304 -17.88 0.51 3.77
C LYS A 304 -17.74 1.11 2.36
N THR A 305 -16.96 2.17 2.20
CA THR A 305 -16.64 2.77 0.90
C THR A 305 -15.68 1.90 0.10
N ILE A 306 -14.74 1.22 0.76
CA ILE A 306 -13.82 0.28 0.09
C ILE A 306 -14.59 -0.96 -0.38
N GLU A 307 -15.41 -1.53 0.51
CA GLU A 307 -16.23 -2.72 0.26
C GLU A 307 -17.19 -2.55 -0.91
N ILE A 308 -17.82 -1.37 -1.04
CA ILE A 308 -18.76 -1.06 -2.12
C ILE A 308 -18.03 -0.49 -3.34
N GLY A 309 -17.02 0.36 -3.12
CA GLY A 309 -16.34 1.12 -4.16
C GLY A 309 -15.49 0.24 -5.08
N VAL A 310 -14.80 -0.77 -4.53
CA VAL A 310 -13.97 -1.67 -5.35
C VAL A 310 -14.84 -2.45 -6.35
N PRO A 311 -15.91 -3.18 -5.94
CA PRO A 311 -16.81 -3.84 -6.89
C PRO A 311 -17.50 -2.87 -7.84
N ALA A 312 -17.92 -1.69 -7.37
CA ALA A 312 -18.57 -0.70 -8.21
C ALA A 312 -17.69 -0.23 -9.37
N VAL A 313 -16.40 0.01 -9.13
CA VAL A 313 -15.45 0.38 -10.18
C VAL A 313 -15.21 -0.78 -11.15
N LEU A 314 -15.06 -2.01 -10.66
CA LEU A 314 -14.87 -3.18 -11.52
C LEU A 314 -16.09 -3.44 -12.43
N ILE A 315 -17.31 -3.33 -11.89
CA ILE A 315 -18.54 -3.46 -12.66
C ILE A 315 -18.70 -2.30 -13.65
N SER A 316 -18.36 -1.07 -13.23
CA SER A 316 -18.36 0.08 -14.13
C SER A 316 -17.43 -0.15 -15.33
N ARG A 317 -16.26 -0.75 -15.13
CA ARG A 317 -15.32 -1.08 -16.21
C ARG A 317 -15.85 -2.17 -17.14
N GLN A 318 -16.61 -3.14 -16.63
CA GLN A 318 -17.28 -4.14 -17.49
C GLN A 318 -18.23 -3.49 -18.51
N ILE A 319 -18.89 -2.40 -18.14
CA ILE A 319 -19.80 -1.66 -19.01
C ILE A 319 -19.03 -0.67 -19.89
N MET A 320 -18.13 0.10 -19.27
CA MET A 320 -17.41 1.17 -19.96
C MET A 320 -16.32 0.66 -20.91
N GLY A 321 -15.83 -0.58 -20.75
CA GLY A 321 -14.88 -1.19 -21.67
C GLY A 321 -15.41 -1.23 -23.10
N PRO A 322 -16.50 -1.97 -23.38
CA PRO A 322 -17.10 -2.03 -24.71
C PRO A 322 -17.50 -0.65 -25.25
N VAL A 323 -18.00 0.25 -24.39
CA VAL A 323 -18.31 1.63 -24.77
C VAL A 323 -17.06 2.37 -25.23
N SER A 324 -15.95 2.24 -24.50
CA SER A 324 -14.67 2.87 -24.85
C SER A 324 -14.12 2.33 -26.17
N VAL A 325 -14.28 1.03 -26.44
CA VAL A 325 -13.92 0.43 -27.73
C VAL A 325 -14.75 1.00 -28.89
N ALA A 326 -16.07 1.14 -28.70
CA ALA A 326 -16.94 1.73 -29.71
C ALA A 326 -16.58 3.19 -30.00
N LEU A 327 -16.29 3.98 -28.96
CA LEU A 327 -15.83 5.37 -29.10
C LEU A 327 -14.47 5.45 -29.79
N ALA A 328 -13.52 4.60 -29.39
CA ALA A 328 -12.21 4.51 -30.00
C ALA A 328 -12.30 4.16 -31.49
N TRP A 329 -13.24 3.28 -31.86
CA TRP A 329 -13.49 2.93 -33.25
C TRP A 329 -14.07 4.09 -34.04
N ALA A 330 -15.07 4.79 -33.50
CA ALA A 330 -15.60 6.00 -34.12
C ALA A 330 -14.51 7.06 -34.35
N VAL A 331 -13.60 7.26 -33.39
CA VAL A 331 -12.46 8.17 -33.55
C VAL A 331 -11.47 7.65 -34.61
N SER A 332 -11.19 6.35 -34.65
CA SER A 332 -10.28 5.78 -35.66
C SER A 332 -10.77 5.96 -37.09
N LEU A 333 -12.09 6.08 -37.32
CA LEU A 333 -12.67 6.36 -38.64
C LEU A 333 -12.46 7.81 -39.10
N VAL A 334 -12.18 8.72 -38.17
CA VAL A 334 -11.99 10.16 -38.45
C VAL A 334 -10.51 10.53 -38.57
N VAL A 335 -9.62 9.75 -37.93
CA VAL A 335 -8.18 10.03 -37.84
C VAL A 335 -7.37 9.33 -38.95
N LEU A 336 -7.95 8.36 -39.64
CA LEU A 336 -7.38 7.69 -40.84
C LEU A 336 -8.09 8.13 -42.12
#